data_AF-F3FYJ1-F1
#
_entry.id   AF-F3FYJ1-F1
#
_cell.length_a   1.000
_cell.length_b   1.000
_cell.length_c   1.000
_cell.angle_alpha   90.00
_cell.angle_beta   90.00
_cell.angle_gamma   90.00
#
_symmetry.space_group_name_H-M   'P 1'
#
loop_
_entity.id
_entity.type
_entity.pdbx_description
1 polymer ?
#
loop_
_entity_poly.entity_id
_entity_poly.type
_entity_poly.pdbx_seq_one_letter_code
_entity_poly.pdbx_strand_id
1 'polypeptide(L)' 'NVNTDTQLVNMYGITETTVHVTYYPLKAEDAQRVGASPIGKRIPDLQLYLL' A
#
# COMPACT_ATOMS: atom_id res chain seq x y z
N ASN A 1 0.21 25.78 3.21
CA ASN A 1 -0.32 24.74 2.31
C ASN A 1 -1.07 23.77 3.20
N VAL A 2 -2.38 23.56 2.99
CA VAL A 2 -3.27 22.93 4.00
C VAL A 2 -3.09 21.41 4.15
N ASN A 3 -2.27 20.78 3.29
CA ASN A 3 -2.15 19.32 3.19
C ASN A 3 -0.73 18.80 3.49
N THR A 4 0.09 19.55 4.22
CA THR A 4 1.51 19.18 4.44
C THR A 4 1.68 17.89 5.24
N ASP A 5 0.69 17.52 6.07
CA ASP A 5 0.70 16.29 6.87
C ASP A 5 -0.06 15.12 6.22
N THR A 6 -0.55 15.29 4.99
CA THR A 6 -1.29 14.23 4.29
C THR A 6 -0.36 13.08 3.92
N GLN A 7 -0.74 11.85 4.32
CA GLN A 7 -0.04 10.64 3.92
C GLN A 7 -0.71 9.98 2.70
N LEU A 8 0.09 9.65 1.69
CA LEU A 8 -0.33 8.85 0.55
C LEU A 8 -0.03 7.38 0.81
N VAL A 9 -0.97 6.50 0.51
CA VAL A 9 -0.86 5.06 0.76
C VAL A 9 -1.31 4.29 -0.48
N ASN A 10 -0.51 3.33 -0.93
CA ASN A 10 -0.93 2.31 -1.89
C ASN A 10 -1.47 1.10 -1.12
N MET A 11 -2.68 0.66 -1.46
CA MET A 11 -3.33 -0.49 -0.83
C MET A 11 -3.74 -1.47 -1.91
N TYR A 12 -3.77 -2.76 -1.57
CA TYR A 12 -4.19 -3.80 -2.51
C TYR A 12 -5.03 -4.85 -1.80
N GLY A 13 -6.07 -5.32 -2.49
CA GLY A 13 -6.88 -6.48 -2.13
C GLY A 13 -7.94 -6.72 -3.21
N ILE A 14 -8.44 -7.96 -3.23
CA ILE A 14 -9.55 -8.35 -4.12
C ILE A 14 -10.88 -8.20 -3.37
N THR A 15 -12.01 -8.37 -4.06
CA THR A 15 -13.33 -8.20 -3.45
C THR A 15 -13.59 -9.24 -2.35
N GLU A 16 -13.11 -10.47 -2.53
CA GLU A 16 -13.25 -11.59 -1.61
C GLU A 16 -12.50 -11.38 -0.28
N THR A 17 -11.49 -10.51 -0.28
CA THR A 17 -10.69 -10.19 0.90
C THR A 17 -11.09 -8.87 1.55
N THR A 18 -12.31 -8.40 1.29
CA THR A 18 -12.83 -7.13 1.84
C THR A 18 -12.00 -5.92 1.39
N VAL A 19 -11.75 -5.83 0.08
CA VAL A 19 -11.16 -4.68 -0.64
C VAL A 19 -9.65 -4.49 -0.42
N HIS A 20 -9.13 -4.60 0.80
CA HIS A 20 -7.70 -4.39 1.08
C HIS A 20 -7.13 -5.41 2.05
N VAL A 21 -5.96 -5.94 1.71
CA VAL A 21 -5.18 -6.87 2.54
C VAL A 21 -3.75 -6.40 2.80
N THR A 22 -3.23 -5.50 1.97
CA THR A 22 -1.91 -4.91 2.15
C THR A 22 -1.96 -3.38 2.17
N TYR A 23 -0.95 -2.79 2.82
CA TYR A 23 -0.74 -1.35 2.88
C TYR A 23 0.74 -1.00 2.62
N TYR A 24 0.96 0.09 1.89
CA TYR A 24 2.27 0.67 1.62
C TYR A 24 2.23 2.19 1.74
N PRO A 25 2.79 2.80 2.80
CA PRO A 25 2.91 4.25 2.90
C PRO A 25 3.94 4.74 1.88
N LEU A 26 3.49 5.57 0.93
CA LEU A 26 4.36 6.12 -0.10
C LEU A 26 5.26 7.21 0.48
N LYS A 27 6.50 7.21 0.03
CA LYS A 27 7.49 8.27 0.24
C LYS A 27 7.75 9.01 -1.06
N ALA A 28 8.37 10.19 -0.96
CA ALA A 28 8.71 10.98 -2.15
C ALA A 28 9.62 10.21 -3.14
N GLU A 29 10.50 9.34 -2.61
CA GLU A 29 11.37 8.47 -3.40
C GLU A 29 10.60 7.45 -4.26
N ASP A 30 9.41 7.01 -3.81
CA ASP A 30 8.62 6.04 -4.56
C ASP A 30 8.08 6.61 -5.87
N ALA A 31 7.90 7.93 -5.96
CA ALA A 31 7.53 8.61 -7.20
C ALA A 31 8.61 8.55 -8.27
N GLN A 32 9.87 8.29 -7.89
CA GLN A 32 11.01 8.14 -8.80
C GLN A 32 11.26 6.68 -9.20
N ARG A 33 10.53 5.72 -8.61
CA ARG A 33 10.72 4.30 -8.91
C ARG A 33 10.31 4.01 -10.35
N VAL A 34 11.19 3.35 -11.10
CA VAL A 34 10.87 2.79 -12.42
C VAL A 34 10.22 1.42 -12.22
N GLY A 35 9.03 1.21 -12.78
CA GLY A 35 8.29 -0.05 -12.71
C GLY A 35 7.07 0.00 -11.79
N ALA A 36 6.64 -1.16 -11.29
CA ALA A 36 5.40 -1.27 -10.51
C ALA A 36 5.54 -0.69 -9.09
N SER A 37 4.46 -0.06 -8.61
CA SER A 37 4.35 0.36 -7.21
C SER A 37 4.17 -0.86 -6.29
N PRO A 38 4.93 -1.00 -5.19
CA PRO A 38 4.76 -2.10 -4.26
C PRO A 38 3.37 -2.10 -3.62
N ILE A 39 2.79 -3.29 -3.45
CA ILE A 39 1.52 -3.44 -2.70
C ILE A 39 1.71 -3.38 -1.18
N GLY A 40 2.96 -3.48 -0.71
CA GLY A 40 3.32 -3.30 0.69
C GLY A 40 3.23 -4.55 1.55
N LYS A 41 2.87 -4.35 2.83
CA LYS A 41 2.83 -5.40 3.85
C LYS A 41 1.39 -5.74 4.22
N ARG A 42 1.15 -6.95 4.74
CA ARG A 42 -0.15 -7.36 5.27
C ARG A 42 -0.65 -6.37 6.33
N ILE A 43 -1.96 -6.12 6.36
CA ILE A 43 -2.62 -5.46 7.48
C ILE A 43 -2.50 -6.40 8.72
N PRO A 44 -2.30 -5.88 9.96
CA PRO A 44 -1.84 -6.68 11.10
C PRO A 44 -2.70 -7.90 11.50
N ASP A 45 -3.98 -7.92 11.17
CA ASP A 45 -4.95 -9.00 11.45
C ASP A 45 -5.17 -9.97 10.27
N LEU A 46 -4.60 -9.66 9.10
CA LEU A 46 -4.71 -10.47 7.88
C LEU A 46 -3.43 -11.25 7.61
N GLN A 47 -3.53 -12.28 6.77
CA GLN A 47 -2.39 -13.14 6.39
C GLN A 47 -2.11 -13.03 4.90
N LEU A 48 -0.83 -13.16 4.55
CA LEU A 48 -0.38 -13.19 3.16
C LEU A 48 0.62 -14.33 3.01
N TYR A 49 0.36 -15.18 2.02
CA TYR A 49 1.18 -16.35 1.72
C TYR A 49 1.74 -16.20 0.31
N LEU A 50 3.05 -16.40 0.16
CA LEU A 50 3.71 -16.62 -1.13
C LEU A 50 4.04 -18.10 -1.17
N LEU A 51 3.46 -18.81 -2.14
CA LEU A 51 3.53 -20.27 -2.27
C LEU A 51 4.33 -20.67 -3.51
#